data_AF-A0A954VR34-F1
#
_entry.id   AF-A0A954VR34-F1
#
_cell.length_a   1.000
_cell.length_b   1.000
_cell.length_c   1.000
_cell.angle_alpha   90.00
_cell.angle_beta   90.00
_cell.angle_gamma   90.00
#
_symmetry.space_group_name_H-M   'P 1'
#
loop_
_entity.id
_entity.type
_entity.pdbx_description
1 polymer ?
#
loop_
_entity_poly.entity_id
_entity_poly.type
_entity_poly.pdbx_seq_one_letter_code
_entity_poly.pdbx_strand_id
1 'polypeptide(L)'
;MLASFTLGQYLLLIEHTGRLVRNKKASISAELADIMQRLGTTAATWESRIRRLCGGRLLGRFIGGNRDRLRSVAEQLGVSRVANLKASGNSA
;
A
#
# COMPACT_ATOMS: atom_id res chain seq x y z
N MET A 1 -11.49 15.91 1.86
CA MET A 1 -10.48 15.75 2.93
C MET A 1 -11.14 16.07 4.25
N LEU A 2 -10.74 15.42 5.35
CA LEU A 2 -11.20 15.83 6.68
C LEU A 2 -10.68 17.25 6.93
N ALA A 3 -11.49 18.14 7.50
CA ALA A 3 -11.06 19.51 7.81
C ALA A 3 -9.86 19.54 8.78
N SER A 4 -9.75 18.50 9.61
CA SER A 4 -8.64 18.24 10.52
C SER A 4 -7.45 17.52 9.88
N PHE A 5 -7.46 17.24 8.57
CA PHE A 5 -6.40 16.53 7.88
C PHE A 5 -6.02 17.25 6.58
N THR A 6 -5.01 18.10 6.68
CA THR A 6 -4.57 18.94 5.57
C THR A 6 -3.85 18.12 4.50
N LEU A 7 -3.70 18.70 3.31
CA LEU A 7 -2.92 18.10 2.24
C LEU A 7 -1.46 17.82 2.67
N GLY A 8 -0.85 18.72 3.43
CA GLY A 8 0.52 18.52 3.94
C GLY A 8 0.63 17.28 4.84
N GLN A 9 -0.35 17.11 5.74
CA GLN A 9 -0.41 15.94 6.63
C GLN A 9 -0.64 14.64 5.85
N TYR A 10 -1.42 14.69 4.77
CA TYR A 10 -1.58 13.57 3.85
C TYR A 10 -0.27 13.20 3.14
N LEU A 11 0.48 14.18 2.65
CA LEU A 11 1.75 13.95 1.99
C LEU A 11 2.80 13.36 2.94
N LEU A 12 2.83 13.82 4.20
CA LEU A 12 3.68 13.23 5.25
C LEU A 12 3.35 11.76 5.51
N LEU A 13 2.05 11.43 5.60
CA LEU A 13 1.61 10.05 5.78
C LEU A 13 1.96 9.16 4.58
N ILE A 14 1.81 9.66 3.35
CA ILE A 14 2.25 8.98 2.12
C ILE A 14 3.75 8.74 2.15
N GLU A 15 4.53 9.76 2.46
CA GLU A 15 5.99 9.66 2.44
C GLU A 15 6.47 8.58 3.42
N HIS A 16 5.97 8.64 4.66
CA HIS A 16 6.27 7.64 5.68
C HIS A 16 5.89 6.23 5.23
N THR A 17 4.67 6.06 4.71
CA THR A 17 4.18 4.76 4.21
C THR A 17 5.05 4.26 3.05
N GLY A 18 5.43 5.13 2.13
CA GLY A 18 6.31 4.79 1.01
C GLY A 18 7.74 4.44 1.44
N ARG A 19 8.26 5.02 2.53
CA ARG A 19 9.54 4.63 3.13
C ARG A 19 9.43 3.25 3.78
N LEU A 20 8.34 2.98 4.49
CA LEU A 20 8.05 1.70 5.13
C LEU A 20 7.97 0.55 4.11
N VAL A 21 7.31 0.76 2.97
CA VAL A 21 7.19 -0.23 1.88
C VAL A 21 8.54 -0.53 1.21
N ARG A 22 9.39 0.49 1.02
CA ARG A 22 10.68 0.36 0.33
C ARG A 22 11.82 -0.15 1.21
N ASN A 23 11.49 -0.70 2.40
CA ASN A 23 12.45 -1.18 3.39
C ASN A 23 13.51 -0.12 3.78
N LYS A 24 13.17 1.17 3.67
CA LYS A 24 14.02 2.25 4.17
C LYS A 24 13.71 2.46 5.64
N LYS A 25 14.69 2.97 6.43
CA LYS A 25 14.43 3.46 7.79
C LYS A 25 13.31 4.50 7.75
N ALA A 26 12.10 4.10 8.16
CA ALA A 26 10.98 4.99 8.33
C ALA A 26 10.93 5.38 9.81
N SER A 27 11.46 6.54 10.16
CA SER A 27 11.25 7.10 11.49
C SER A 27 9.85 7.72 11.55
N ILE A 28 9.24 7.65 12.74
CA ILE A 28 8.00 8.34 13.04
C ILE A 28 8.39 9.66 13.68
N SER A 29 8.10 10.78 13.02
CA SER A 29 8.24 12.11 13.63
C SER A 29 7.11 12.34 14.64
N ALA A 30 7.32 13.28 15.58
CA ALA A 30 6.27 13.67 16.53
C ALA A 30 5.02 14.20 15.81
N GLU A 31 5.20 14.95 14.73
CA GLU A 31 4.11 15.45 13.87
C GLU A 31 3.30 14.30 13.24
N LEU A 32 3.97 13.26 12.75
CA LEU A 32 3.29 12.10 12.18
C LEU A 32 2.55 11.27 13.24
N ALA A 33 3.12 11.17 14.45
CA ALA A 33 2.47 10.49 15.56
C ALA A 33 1.17 11.20 15.99
N ASP A 34 1.17 12.54 16.06
CA ASP A 34 -0.03 13.34 16.33
C ASP A 34 -1.10 13.15 15.25
N ILE A 35 -0.71 13.20 13.97
CA ILE A 35 -1.60 12.92 12.84
C ILE A 35 -2.26 11.54 13.00
N MET A 36 -1.48 10.51 13.32
CA MET A 36 -1.99 9.15 13.50
C MET A 36 -2.98 9.06 14.66
N GLN A 37 -2.68 9.69 15.80
CA GLN A 37 -3.60 9.73 16.94
C GLN A 37 -4.94 10.39 16.57
N ARG A 38 -4.90 11.50 15.83
CA ARG A 38 -6.11 12.19 15.35
C ARG A 38 -6.92 11.37 14.36
N LEU A 39 -6.27 10.51 13.60
CA LEU A 39 -6.92 9.52 12.73
C LEU A 39 -7.41 8.28 13.50
N GLY A 40 -7.28 8.24 14.82
CA GLY A 40 -7.72 7.12 15.67
C GLY A 40 -6.84 5.88 15.54
N THR A 41 -5.55 6.04 15.19
CA THR A 41 -4.59 4.94 15.08
C THR A 41 -3.30 5.26 15.84
N THR A 42 -2.50 4.24 16.12
CA THR A 42 -1.12 4.42 16.58
C THR A 42 -0.15 4.13 15.44
N ALA A 43 1.08 4.62 15.56
CA ALA A 43 2.10 4.34 14.55
C ALA A 43 2.44 2.85 14.45
N ALA A 44 2.49 2.13 15.58
CA ALA A 44 2.64 0.68 15.59
C ALA A 44 1.47 -0.05 14.88
N THR A 45 0.22 0.40 15.12
CA THR A 45 -0.96 -0.17 14.46
C THR A 45 -0.95 0.11 12.96
N TRP A 46 -0.61 1.34 12.56
CA TRP A 46 -0.46 1.73 11.17
C TRP A 46 0.60 0.88 10.47
N GLU A 47 1.79 0.80 11.05
CA GLU A 47 2.90 0.02 10.53
C GLU A 47 2.54 -1.46 10.38
N SER A 48 1.93 -2.07 11.40
CA SER A 48 1.46 -3.46 11.35
C SER A 48 0.46 -3.69 10.21
N ARG A 49 -0.50 -2.78 10.02
CA ARG A 49 -1.49 -2.86 8.95
C ARG A 49 -0.85 -2.71 7.56
N ILE A 50 0.03 -1.72 7.38
CA ILE A 50 0.75 -1.53 6.12
C ILE A 50 1.63 -2.75 5.84
N ARG A 51 2.38 -3.26 6.81
CA ARG A 51 3.19 -4.48 6.65
C ARG A 51 2.35 -5.70 6.28
N ARG A 52 1.16 -5.86 6.88
CA ARG A 52 0.23 -6.93 6.49
C ARG A 52 -0.26 -6.78 5.05
N LEU A 53 -0.54 -5.55 4.60
CA LEU A 53 -0.89 -5.27 3.21
C LEU A 53 0.29 -5.56 2.27
N CYS A 54 1.51 -5.19 2.66
CA CYS A 54 2.76 -5.45 1.93
C CYS A 54 3.14 -6.92 1.85
N GLY A 55 2.97 -7.66 2.95
CA GLY A 55 3.20 -9.10 3.01
C GLY A 55 2.09 -9.91 2.35
N GLY A 56 0.94 -9.28 2.06
CA GLY A 56 -0.15 -9.89 1.31
C GLY A 56 0.21 -10.07 -0.16
N ARG A 57 -0.35 -11.12 -0.78
CA ARG A 57 -0.20 -11.39 -2.23
C ARG A 57 -0.71 -10.26 -3.14
N LEU A 58 -1.30 -9.20 -2.60
CA LEU A 58 -1.96 -8.14 -3.37
C LEU A 58 -1.01 -7.05 -3.86
N LEU A 59 0.06 -6.76 -3.12
CA LEU A 59 0.95 -5.65 -3.47
C LEU A 59 1.78 -5.99 -4.71
N GLY A 60 1.68 -5.14 -5.73
CA GLY A 60 2.29 -5.37 -7.05
C GLY A 60 1.60 -6.44 -7.89
N ARG A 61 0.44 -6.95 -7.46
CA ARG A 61 -0.36 -7.91 -8.23
C ARG A 61 -1.67 -7.31 -8.71
N PHE A 62 -2.08 -7.77 -9.88
CA PHE A 62 -3.32 -7.38 -10.53
C PHE A 62 -4.41 -8.38 -10.16
N ILE A 63 -5.66 -7.94 -10.20
CA ILE A 63 -6.83 -8.80 -10.02
C ILE A 63 -7.62 -8.73 -11.32
N GLY A 64 -7.42 -9.71 -12.20
CA GLY A 64 -8.12 -9.80 -13.48
C GLY A 64 -8.64 -11.20 -13.74
N GLY A 65 -9.93 -11.31 -14.03
CA GLY A 65 -10.56 -12.54 -14.53
C GLY A 65 -10.39 -12.74 -16.04
N ASN A 66 -9.97 -11.71 -16.77
CA ASN A 66 -9.78 -11.73 -18.21
C ASN A 66 -8.30 -11.51 -18.58
N ARG A 67 -7.72 -12.46 -19.32
CA ARG A 67 -6.30 -12.44 -19.75
C ARG A 67 -6.00 -11.30 -20.72
N ASP A 68 -6.93 -10.91 -21.58
CA ASP A 68 -6.71 -9.86 -22.57
C ASP A 68 -6.61 -8.48 -21.91
N ARG A 69 -7.45 -8.23 -20.88
CA ARG A 69 -7.31 -7.02 -20.07
C ARG A 69 -5.98 -6.97 -19.32
N LEU A 70 -5.51 -8.10 -18.78
CA LEU A 70 -4.21 -8.15 -18.12
C LEU A 70 -3.05 -7.90 -19.10
N ARG A 71 -3.17 -8.37 -20.35
CA ARG A 71 -2.16 -8.11 -21.40
C ARG A 71 -2.14 -6.64 -21.82
N SER A 72 -3.31 -6.03 -22.03
CA SER A 72 -3.42 -4.61 -22.33
C SER A 72 -2.81 -3.74 -21.21
N VAL A 73 -3.04 -4.10 -19.95
CA VAL A 73 -2.42 -3.41 -18.81
C VAL A 73 -0.89 -3.63 -18.77
N ALA A 74 -0.40 -4.82 -19.13
CA ALA A 74 1.04 -5.08 -19.25
C ALA A 74 1.69 -4.21 -20.32
N GLU A 75 1.04 -4.07 -21.49
CA GLU A 75 1.48 -3.21 -22.59
C GLU A 75 1.52 -1.73 -22.17
N GLN A 76 0.48 -1.24 -21.50
CA GLN A 76 0.44 0.14 -20.98
C GLN A 76 1.55 0.44 -19.97
N LEU A 77 1.95 -0.57 -19.19
CA LEU A 77 3.03 -0.46 -18.21
C LEU A 77 4.42 -0.74 -18.82
N GLY A 78 4.50 -1.09 -20.10
CA GLY A 78 5.76 -1.42 -20.77
C GLY A 78 6.42 -2.70 -20.25
N VAL A 79 5.65 -3.62 -19.66
CA VAL A 79 6.16 -4.89 -19.11
C VAL A 79 5.61 -6.07 -19.90
N SER A 80 6.38 -7.15 -19.99
CA SER A 80 5.98 -8.33 -20.79
C SER A 80 4.75 -9.05 -20.23
N ARG A 81 4.60 -9.09 -18.90
CA ARG A 81 3.45 -9.68 -18.20
C ARG A 81 3.24 -9.00 -16.86
N VAL A 82 1.98 -8.94 -16.43
CA VAL A 82 1.61 -8.53 -15.08
C VAL A 82 1.38 -9.74 -14.17
N ALA A 83 1.80 -9.63 -12.91
CA ALA A 83 1.57 -10.67 -11.92
C ALA A 83 0.08 -10.68 -11.51
N ASN A 84 -0.70 -11.64 -11.99
CA ASN A 84 -2.10 -11.79 -11.57
C ASN A 84 -2.18 -12.54 -10.23
N LEU A 85 -3.08 -12.10 -9.35
CA LEU A 85 -3.42 -12.82 -8.12
C LEU A 85 -4.11 -14.14 -8.51
N LYS A 86 -3.39 -15.26 -8.41
CA LYS A 86 -4.04 -16.57 -8.50
C LYS A 86 -4.83 -16.77 -7.21
N ALA A 87 -6.12 -17.06 -7.32
CA ALA A 87 -6.86 -17.62 -6.19
C ALA A 87 -6.08 -18.85 -5.71
N SER A 88 -5.64 -18.87 -4.46
CA SER A 88 -5.18 -20.12 -3.86
C SER A 88 -6.39 -21.04 -3.82
N GLY A 89 -6.47 -21.95 -4.79
CA GLY A 89 -7.16 -23.20 -4.57
C GLY A 89 -6.50 -23.85 -3.36
N ASN A 90 -7.27 -24.04 -2.30
CA ASN A 90 -6.90 -24.93 -1.21
C ASN A 90 -6.80 -26.32 -1.85
N SER A 91 -5.59 -26.80 -2.13
CA SER A 91 -5.35 -28.22 -2.36
C SER A 91 -5.52 -28.88 -1.01
N ALA A 92 -6.72 -29.43 -0.79
CA ALA A 92 -6.94 -30.51 0.16
C ALA A 92 -6.15 -31.74 -0.26
#